data_AF-A0A9Q3V4E2-F1
#
_entry.id   AF-A0A9Q3V4E2-F1
#
_cell.length_a   1.000
_cell.length_b   1.000
_cell.length_c   1.000
_cell.angle_alpha   90.00
_cell.angle_beta   90.00
_cell.angle_gamma   90.00
#
_symmetry.space_group_name_H-M   'P 1'
#
loop_
_entity.id
_entity.type
_entity.pdbx_description
1 polymer ?
#
loop_
_entity_poly.entity_id
_entity_poly.type
_entity_poly.pdbx_seq_one_letter_code
_entity_poly.pdbx_strand_id
1 'polypeptide(L)'
;MKRSGTATLPLHYGKVPPWLYERMAVLGLSIVEVMLADYGKNEVLRRLADPFWFQSFGAVMGMDWHSSGITTSVMGALKRSINPNSKELGIYICGGKGKLSKETPNELLVIADKTGLNGNELVRASKLSAKVDNTAIQDGYQLYLHNFILSDEGNWAVVQQGMNDSDGTARRYHWHSENMESFVEEPHKGIQGINRGEILNLTASEAKNSRKGILEISHTNSEKIMQDFANLILPAHHDVRASDVDLKKLGTLLYMTREKPPENFEELLLLKGVGPRTLQSLALVSEVIHGAPSRFRDPARFSFANGGKDGHPFPVPINVYDETISILQKGIEKSKLGNSDKLQSINKLHTIISEAEKNFTPDFDINEVIEEERQNSWRFGGKTVFGDAEKPSKPKPIQLSLF
;
A
#
# COMPACT_ATOMS: atom_id res chain seq x y z
N MET A 1 3.67 -9.58 21.37
CA MET A 1 3.50 -8.43 20.43
C MET A 1 2.84 -8.92 19.17
N LYS A 2 1.72 -8.35 18.74
CA LYS A 2 1.10 -8.82 17.50
C LYS A 2 1.75 -8.14 16.28
N ARG A 3 2.39 -8.95 15.43
CA ARG A 3 2.66 -8.59 14.03
C ARG A 3 1.31 -8.19 13.40
N SER A 4 1.23 -7.04 12.75
CA SER A 4 -0.05 -6.59 12.19
C SER A 4 -0.39 -7.36 10.91
N GLY A 5 0.62 -7.77 10.14
CA GLY A 5 0.41 -8.62 8.98
C GLY A 5 1.65 -8.92 8.13
N THR A 6 1.42 -9.70 7.07
CA THR A 6 2.41 -10.06 6.04
C THR A 6 1.89 -9.93 4.64
N ALA A 7 2.80 -9.73 3.69
CA ALA A 7 2.55 -9.99 2.29
C ALA A 7 3.69 -10.82 1.66
N THR A 8 3.37 -11.92 0.98
CA THR A 8 4.32 -12.67 0.14
C THR A 8 4.10 -12.30 -1.33
N LEU A 9 5.17 -11.91 -2.01
CA LEU A 9 5.16 -11.22 -3.29
C LEU A 9 6.20 -11.86 -4.23
N PRO A 10 5.97 -12.02 -5.54
CA PRO A 10 7.05 -12.36 -6.47
C PRO A 10 8.13 -11.27 -6.50
N LEU A 11 9.39 -11.68 -6.69
CA LEU A 11 10.49 -10.74 -6.88
C LEU A 11 10.39 -10.07 -8.25
N HIS A 12 10.33 -8.74 -8.24
CA HIS A 12 10.47 -7.94 -9.45
C HIS A 12 11.81 -7.22 -9.44
N TYR A 13 12.54 -7.39 -10.52
CA TYR A 13 13.75 -6.65 -10.80
C TYR A 13 13.41 -5.47 -11.71
N GLY A 14 13.93 -4.30 -11.40
CA GLY A 14 13.65 -3.08 -12.15
C GLY A 14 13.63 -1.86 -11.26
N LYS A 15 13.98 -0.71 -11.85
CA LYS A 15 13.95 0.58 -11.17
C LYS A 15 12.69 1.33 -11.60
N VAL A 16 12.01 1.93 -10.63
CA VAL A 16 10.91 2.87 -10.94
C VAL A 16 11.51 4.07 -11.68
N PRO A 17 10.98 4.42 -12.86
CA PRO A 17 11.52 5.51 -13.64
C PRO A 17 11.24 6.86 -12.95
N PRO A 18 12.11 7.88 -13.12
CA PRO A 18 11.97 9.17 -12.43
C PRO A 18 10.60 9.83 -12.61
N TRP A 19 10.05 9.79 -13.83
CA TRP A 19 8.75 10.39 -14.15
C TRP A 19 7.60 9.81 -13.33
N LEU A 20 7.67 8.52 -12.96
CA LEU A 20 6.67 7.87 -12.13
C LEU A 20 6.97 8.15 -10.66
N TYR A 21 8.23 8.02 -10.25
CA TYR A 21 8.64 8.21 -8.86
C TYR A 21 8.32 9.61 -8.32
N GLU A 22 8.45 10.64 -9.16
CA GLU A 22 8.06 12.02 -8.79
C GLU A 22 6.56 12.15 -8.57
N ARG A 23 5.74 11.59 -9.47
CA ARG A 23 4.26 11.56 -9.31
C ARG A 23 3.83 10.75 -8.10
N MET A 24 4.46 9.60 -7.88
CA MET A 24 4.27 8.78 -6.68
C MET A 24 4.50 9.60 -5.41
N ALA A 25 5.59 10.36 -5.34
CA ALA A 25 5.91 11.17 -4.16
C ALA A 25 4.85 12.25 -3.89
N VAL A 26 4.34 12.90 -4.94
CA VAL A 26 3.31 13.95 -4.84
C VAL A 26 1.93 13.37 -4.50
N LEU A 27 1.49 12.32 -5.20
CA LEU A 27 0.21 11.67 -4.92
C LEU A 27 0.20 11.03 -3.53
N GLY A 28 1.29 10.34 -3.17
CA GLY A 28 1.43 9.72 -1.85
C GLY A 28 1.39 10.73 -0.71
N LEU A 29 2.05 11.88 -0.87
CA LEU A 29 1.95 12.98 0.10
C LEU A 29 0.52 13.51 0.19
N SER A 30 -0.13 13.75 -0.95
CA SER A 30 -1.49 14.28 -0.99
C SER A 30 -2.49 13.35 -0.27
N ILE A 31 -2.38 12.04 -0.49
CA ILE A 31 -3.20 11.03 0.20
C ILE A 31 -2.94 11.06 1.71
N VAL A 32 -1.66 11.10 2.12
CA VAL A 32 -1.29 11.16 3.55
C VAL A 32 -1.77 12.45 4.21
N GLU A 33 -1.67 13.60 3.55
CA GLU A 33 -2.17 14.88 4.08
C GLU A 33 -3.68 14.83 4.32
N VAL A 34 -4.47 14.26 3.39
CA VAL A 34 -5.92 14.09 3.58
C VAL A 34 -6.20 13.15 4.75
N MET A 35 -5.48 12.02 4.84
CA MET A 35 -5.64 11.08 5.96
C MET A 35 -5.27 11.71 7.31
N LEU A 36 -4.23 12.53 7.35
CA LEU A 36 -3.83 13.26 8.55
C LEU A 36 -4.90 14.26 8.97
N ALA A 37 -5.47 15.00 8.02
CA ALA A 37 -6.52 15.97 8.28
C ALA A 37 -7.81 15.31 8.79
N ASP A 38 -8.23 14.18 8.21
CA ASP A 38 -9.53 13.57 8.49
C ASP A 38 -9.48 12.55 9.64
N TYR A 39 -8.35 11.86 9.82
CA TYR A 39 -8.23 10.71 10.74
C TYR A 39 -7.04 10.79 11.70
N GLY A 40 -6.09 11.69 11.46
CA GLY A 40 -4.93 11.90 12.30
C GLY A 40 -3.79 10.88 12.09
N LYS A 41 -2.70 11.09 12.84
CA LYS A 41 -1.42 10.37 12.71
C LYS A 41 -1.53 8.87 12.95
N ASN A 42 -2.33 8.46 13.94
CA ASN A 42 -2.48 7.05 14.30
C ASN A 42 -3.14 6.23 13.19
N GLU A 43 -4.10 6.80 12.45
CA GLU A 43 -4.71 6.09 11.32
C GLU A 43 -3.71 5.92 10.18
N VAL A 44 -2.87 6.92 9.89
CA VAL A 44 -1.79 6.78 8.89
C VAL A 44 -0.85 5.64 9.27
N LEU A 45 -0.42 5.55 10.53
CA LEU A 45 0.44 4.47 11.02
C LEU A 45 -0.26 3.11 10.91
N ARG A 46 -1.53 3.02 11.31
CA ARG A 46 -2.33 1.79 11.22
C ARG A 46 -2.46 1.30 9.78
N ARG A 47 -2.67 2.21 8.83
CA ARG A 47 -2.82 1.92 7.40
C ARG A 47 -1.52 1.47 6.76
N LEU A 48 -0.41 2.13 7.07
CA LEU A 48 0.93 1.69 6.64
C LEU A 48 1.31 0.33 7.23
N ALA A 49 0.77 -0.01 8.41
CA ALA A 49 0.96 -1.31 9.05
C ALA A 49 0.00 -2.40 8.53
N ASP A 50 -0.94 -2.10 7.63
CA ASP A 50 -1.84 -3.08 7.05
C ASP A 50 -1.34 -3.57 5.67
N PRO A 51 -1.09 -4.89 5.48
CA PRO A 51 -0.49 -5.39 4.25
C PRO A 51 -1.39 -5.25 3.01
N PHE A 52 -2.71 -5.30 3.19
CA PHE A 52 -3.70 -5.22 2.11
C PHE A 52 -3.87 -3.77 1.64
N TRP A 53 -4.01 -2.84 2.59
CA TRP A 53 -4.04 -1.41 2.31
C TRP A 53 -2.74 -0.95 1.68
N PHE A 54 -1.58 -1.34 2.23
CA PHE A 54 -0.28 -0.95 1.69
C PHE A 54 -0.10 -1.40 0.24
N GLN A 55 -0.56 -2.63 -0.09
CA GLN A 55 -0.51 -3.12 -1.46
C GLN A 55 -1.43 -2.32 -2.38
N SER A 56 -2.65 -2.05 -1.94
CA SER A 56 -3.65 -1.25 -2.66
C SER A 56 -3.16 0.18 -2.92
N PHE A 57 -2.53 0.80 -1.91
CA PHE A 57 -1.91 2.11 -2.01
C PHE A 57 -0.78 2.14 -3.05
N GLY A 58 0.08 1.11 -3.04
CA GLY A 58 1.11 0.94 -4.08
C GLY A 58 0.54 0.82 -5.49
N ALA A 59 -0.55 0.08 -5.66
CA ALA A 59 -1.24 -0.07 -6.94
C ALA A 59 -1.85 1.26 -7.43
N VAL A 60 -2.51 2.03 -6.54
CA VAL A 60 -3.00 3.38 -6.86
C VAL A 60 -1.87 4.31 -7.31
N MET A 61 -0.68 4.17 -6.72
CA MET A 61 0.49 4.97 -7.07
C MET A 61 1.10 4.60 -8.43
N GLY A 62 0.56 3.61 -9.16
CA GLY A 62 1.00 3.21 -10.50
C GLY A 62 2.06 2.10 -10.51
N MET A 63 2.23 1.39 -9.39
CA MET A 63 3.06 0.18 -9.35
C MET A 63 2.25 -1.05 -9.74
N ASP A 64 2.90 -2.05 -10.32
CA ASP A 64 2.24 -3.31 -10.66
C ASP A 64 1.73 -4.00 -9.38
N TRP A 65 0.44 -4.35 -9.40
CA TRP A 65 -0.37 -4.69 -8.22
C TRP A 65 0.15 -5.83 -7.36
N HIS A 66 0.98 -6.71 -7.91
CA HIS A 66 1.51 -7.89 -7.22
C HIS A 66 3.02 -7.77 -6.89
N SER A 67 3.65 -6.64 -7.25
CA SER A 67 5.10 -6.51 -7.24
C SER A 67 5.71 -6.34 -5.85
N SER A 68 6.82 -7.04 -5.56
CA SER A 68 7.67 -6.75 -4.39
C SER A 68 8.31 -5.37 -4.43
N GLY A 69 8.41 -4.75 -5.61
CA GLY A 69 8.93 -3.40 -5.79
C GLY A 69 8.08 -2.33 -5.10
N ILE A 70 6.79 -2.59 -4.85
CA ILE A 70 5.88 -1.66 -4.17
C ILE A 70 6.48 -1.18 -2.85
N THR A 71 7.01 -2.08 -2.03
CA THR A 71 7.53 -1.75 -0.70
C THR A 71 8.70 -0.79 -0.74
N THR A 72 9.63 -0.97 -1.68
CA THR A 72 10.79 -0.09 -1.80
C THR A 72 10.38 1.27 -2.36
N SER A 73 9.54 1.27 -3.39
CA SER A 73 9.18 2.47 -4.13
C SER A 73 8.23 3.37 -3.34
N VAL A 74 7.20 2.79 -2.72
CA VAL A 74 6.24 3.54 -1.89
C VAL A 74 6.94 4.17 -0.69
N MET A 75 7.72 3.38 0.08
CA MET A 75 8.40 3.93 1.25
C MET A 75 9.47 4.97 0.89
N GLY A 76 10.18 4.78 -0.23
CA GLY A 76 11.11 5.77 -0.74
C GLY A 76 10.40 7.07 -1.14
N ALA A 77 9.30 6.97 -1.89
CA ALA A 77 8.52 8.11 -2.36
C ALA A 77 7.94 8.90 -1.17
N LEU A 78 7.33 8.20 -0.21
CA LEU A 78 6.82 8.78 1.03
C LEU A 78 7.92 9.44 1.86
N LYS A 79 9.06 8.77 2.09
CA LYS A 79 10.18 9.35 2.84
C LYS A 79 10.64 10.66 2.20
N ARG A 80 10.72 10.70 0.87
CA ARG A 80 11.15 11.89 0.11
C ARG A 80 10.16 13.05 0.23
N SER A 81 8.87 12.80 0.28
CA SER A 81 7.85 13.86 0.28
C SER A 81 7.37 14.26 1.68
N ILE A 82 7.34 13.34 2.63
CA ILE A 82 6.90 13.59 4.02
C ILE A 82 8.01 14.25 4.84
N ASN A 83 9.25 13.72 4.80
CA ASN A 83 10.29 14.22 5.70
C ASN A 83 10.59 15.72 5.58
N PRO A 84 10.58 16.35 4.39
CA PRO A 84 10.72 17.81 4.27
C PRO A 84 9.65 18.60 5.04
N ASN A 85 8.45 18.03 5.19
CA ASN A 85 7.29 18.62 5.86
C ASN A 85 7.01 17.99 7.24
N SER A 86 7.92 17.14 7.74
CA SER A 86 7.68 16.29 8.92
C SER A 86 7.29 17.05 10.19
N LYS A 87 7.79 18.28 10.36
CA LYS A 87 7.43 19.14 11.51
C LYS A 87 5.96 19.59 11.47
N GLU A 88 5.41 19.85 10.29
CA GLU A 88 3.99 20.21 10.12
C GLU A 88 3.11 18.96 10.22
N LEU A 89 3.53 17.86 9.58
CA LEU A 89 2.76 16.63 9.50
C LEU A 89 2.80 15.78 10.78
N GLY A 90 3.81 16.00 11.64
CA GLY A 90 4.05 15.19 12.82
C GLY A 90 4.39 13.72 12.51
N ILE A 91 4.83 13.43 11.28
CA ILE A 91 5.25 12.09 10.83
C ILE A 91 6.66 12.14 10.27
N TYR A 92 7.48 11.18 10.66
CA TYR A 92 8.87 11.00 10.24
C TYR A 92 9.07 9.58 9.70
N ILE A 93 9.77 9.44 8.58
CA ILE A 93 10.12 8.13 8.03
C ILE A 93 11.63 7.94 8.08
N CYS A 94 12.05 6.94 8.86
CA CYS A 94 13.43 6.50 8.98
C CYS A 94 13.68 5.22 8.18
N GLY A 95 14.95 4.96 7.88
CA GLY A 95 15.40 3.76 7.22
C GLY A 95 15.34 3.81 5.69
N GLY A 96 15.28 2.63 5.08
CA GLY A 96 15.24 2.44 3.63
C GLY A 96 15.81 1.11 3.20
N LYS A 97 16.19 1.03 1.92
CA LYS A 97 16.87 -0.14 1.33
C LYS A 97 18.38 -0.11 1.63
N GLY A 98 18.96 -1.28 1.87
CA GLY A 98 20.41 -1.46 1.95
C GLY A 98 21.05 -0.67 3.09
N LYS A 99 22.02 0.21 2.82
CA LYS A 99 22.69 0.99 3.88
C LYS A 99 21.72 1.83 4.71
N LEU A 100 20.66 2.36 4.08
CA LEU A 100 19.67 3.18 4.78
C LEU A 100 18.94 2.42 5.90
N SER A 101 18.73 1.10 5.76
CA SER A 101 18.12 0.29 6.83
C SER A 101 18.97 0.33 8.11
N LYS A 102 20.31 0.33 7.95
CA LYS A 102 21.27 0.34 9.06
C LYS A 102 21.40 1.71 9.72
N GLU A 103 21.03 2.80 9.04
CA GLU A 103 21.06 4.16 9.58
C GLU A 103 19.81 4.52 10.41
N THR A 104 18.76 3.70 10.36
CA THR A 104 17.51 3.92 11.12
C THR A 104 17.74 4.30 12.58
N PRO A 105 18.63 3.64 13.36
CA PRO A 105 18.89 4.04 14.74
C PRO A 105 19.40 5.47 14.90
N ASN A 106 20.29 5.92 14.01
CA ASN A 106 20.85 7.26 14.05
C ASN A 106 19.78 8.30 13.70
N GLU A 107 18.97 8.03 12.67
CA GLU A 107 17.86 8.91 12.29
C GLU A 107 16.84 9.05 13.44
N LEU A 108 16.53 7.96 14.15
CA LEU A 108 15.61 7.98 15.30
C LEU A 108 16.14 8.81 16.47
N LEU A 109 17.44 8.74 16.76
CA LEU A 109 18.06 9.58 17.80
C LEU A 109 17.96 11.07 17.44
N VAL A 110 18.24 11.43 16.19
CA VAL A 110 18.13 12.82 15.71
C VAL A 110 16.70 13.34 15.79
N ILE A 111 15.69 12.50 15.54
CA ILE A 111 14.28 12.90 15.67
C ILE A 111 13.88 13.01 17.14
N ALA A 112 14.32 12.07 17.99
CA ALA A 112 14.09 12.09 19.42
C ALA A 112 14.62 13.38 20.07
N ASP A 113 15.83 13.80 19.71
CA ASP A 113 16.42 15.06 20.18
C ASP A 113 15.58 16.29 19.82
N LYS A 114 14.87 16.26 18.68
CA LYS A 114 14.01 17.37 18.21
C LYS A 114 12.61 17.35 18.81
N THR A 115 12.10 16.17 19.15
CA THR A 115 10.70 15.95 19.55
C THR A 115 10.54 15.74 21.06
N GLY A 116 11.63 15.43 21.78
CA GLY A 116 11.61 15.07 23.20
C GLY A 116 11.22 13.61 23.46
N LEU A 117 11.08 12.78 22.42
CA LEU A 117 10.77 11.36 22.54
C LEU A 117 11.95 10.55 23.10
N ASN A 118 11.68 9.36 23.66
CA ASN A 118 12.72 8.47 24.15
C ASN A 118 13.45 7.75 23.00
N GLY A 119 14.53 8.36 22.49
CA GLY A 119 15.30 7.81 21.37
C GLY A 119 15.87 6.40 21.63
N ASN A 120 16.24 6.08 22.87
CA ASN A 120 16.77 4.75 23.21
C ASN A 120 15.71 3.66 23.07
N GLU A 121 14.48 3.92 23.50
CA GLU A 121 13.36 2.99 23.33
C GLU A 121 12.97 2.82 21.86
N LEU A 122 12.97 3.90 21.08
CA LEU A 122 12.69 3.85 19.64
C LEU A 122 13.76 3.04 18.89
N VAL A 123 15.04 3.27 19.19
CA VAL A 123 16.15 2.48 18.64
C VAL A 123 16.01 1.00 19.00
N ARG A 124 15.64 0.71 20.26
CA ARG A 124 15.40 -0.66 20.71
C ARG A 124 14.25 -1.30 19.94
N ALA A 125 13.12 -0.61 19.80
CA ALA A 125 11.96 -1.10 19.04
C ALA A 125 12.33 -1.40 17.58
N SER A 126 13.03 -0.47 16.92
CA SER A 126 13.50 -0.65 15.54
C SER A 126 14.44 -1.84 15.39
N LYS A 127 15.37 -2.05 16.32
CA LYS A 127 16.30 -3.19 16.26
C LYS A 127 15.59 -4.51 16.52
N LEU A 128 14.66 -4.53 17.48
CA LEU A 128 13.91 -5.73 17.82
C LEU A 128 12.98 -6.17 16.69
N SER A 129 12.24 -5.25 16.04
CA SER A 129 11.38 -5.62 14.89
C SER A 129 12.19 -6.24 13.75
N ALA A 130 13.35 -5.66 13.42
CA ALA A 130 14.26 -6.18 12.42
C ALA A 130 14.83 -7.56 12.80
N LYS A 131 15.20 -7.75 14.08
CA LYS A 131 15.78 -9.01 14.57
C LYS A 131 14.76 -10.13 14.68
N VAL A 132 13.51 -9.83 15.05
CA VAL A 132 12.45 -10.85 15.08
C VAL A 132 12.26 -11.41 13.67
N ASP A 133 12.02 -10.55 12.68
CA ASP A 133 11.72 -11.03 11.34
C ASP A 133 12.93 -11.65 10.63
N ASN A 134 14.14 -11.10 10.82
CA ASN A 134 15.34 -11.62 10.15
C ASN A 134 15.97 -12.84 10.83
N THR A 135 15.80 -13.01 12.15
CA THR A 135 16.57 -13.99 12.92
C THR A 135 15.68 -14.95 13.70
N ALA A 136 14.56 -14.50 14.26
CA ALA A 136 13.70 -15.36 15.06
C ALA A 136 12.71 -16.19 14.22
N ILE A 137 12.20 -15.65 13.12
CA ILE A 137 11.18 -16.32 12.30
C ILE A 137 11.77 -17.47 11.43
N GLN A 138 13.08 -17.42 11.10
CA GLN A 138 13.79 -18.47 10.33
C GLN A 138 12.99 -19.01 9.13
N ASP A 139 12.31 -18.13 8.39
CA ASP A 139 11.46 -18.45 7.24
C ASP A 139 12.20 -18.42 5.90
N GLY A 140 13.53 -18.34 5.93
CA GLY A 140 14.38 -18.30 4.74
C GLY A 140 14.49 -16.92 4.09
N TYR A 141 13.78 -15.90 4.57
CA TYR A 141 13.86 -14.54 4.02
C TYR A 141 14.94 -13.70 4.73
N GLN A 142 15.77 -13.02 3.95
CA GLN A 142 16.78 -12.08 4.46
C GLN A 142 16.35 -10.64 4.23
N LEU A 143 16.25 -9.85 5.29
CA LEU A 143 15.84 -8.44 5.24
C LEU A 143 16.84 -7.60 4.45
N TYR A 144 16.32 -6.87 3.47
CA TYR A 144 17.10 -5.91 2.69
C TYR A 144 16.55 -4.48 2.75
N LEU A 145 15.35 -4.32 3.33
CA LEU A 145 14.67 -3.06 3.51
C LEU A 145 14.05 -3.00 4.90
N HIS A 146 14.22 -1.87 5.57
CA HIS A 146 13.63 -1.58 6.88
C HIS A 146 13.24 -0.11 6.91
N ASN A 147 11.96 0.18 7.12
CA ASN A 147 11.49 1.55 7.36
C ASN A 147 10.75 1.62 8.68
N PHE A 148 11.07 2.63 9.47
CA PHE A 148 10.42 2.93 10.74
C PHE A 148 9.67 4.26 10.59
N ILE A 149 8.35 4.22 10.67
CA ILE A 149 7.47 5.39 10.55
C ILE A 149 7.08 5.80 11.95
N LEU A 150 7.42 7.03 12.34
CA LEU A 150 7.28 7.55 13.69
C LEU A 150 6.41 8.81 13.68
N SER A 151 5.44 8.88 14.58
CA SER A 151 4.75 10.11 14.92
C SER A 151 5.52 10.89 15.99
N ASP A 152 5.38 12.22 16.00
CA ASP A 152 5.84 13.10 17.09
C ASP A 152 5.18 12.79 18.46
N GLU A 153 4.10 12.00 18.48
CA GLU A 153 3.45 11.47 19.69
C GLU A 153 4.10 10.17 20.21
N GLY A 154 5.10 9.63 19.50
CA GLY A 154 5.82 8.42 19.90
C GLY A 154 5.21 7.12 19.40
N ASN A 155 4.03 7.15 18.79
CA ASN A 155 3.46 5.99 18.08
C ASN A 155 4.23 5.73 16.80
N TRP A 156 4.40 4.46 16.44
CA TRP A 156 5.14 4.05 15.27
C TRP A 156 4.54 2.83 14.57
N ALA A 157 4.93 2.67 13.31
CA ALA A 157 4.75 1.48 12.49
C ALA A 157 6.09 1.09 11.83
N VAL A 158 6.29 -0.20 11.55
CA VAL A 158 7.45 -0.68 10.78
C VAL A 158 6.97 -1.40 9.55
N VAL A 159 7.58 -1.08 8.41
CA VAL A 159 7.42 -1.80 7.14
C VAL A 159 8.80 -2.24 6.68
N GLN A 160 9.03 -3.55 6.72
CA GLN A 160 10.31 -4.16 6.36
C GLN A 160 10.09 -5.30 5.36
N GLN A 161 11.09 -5.60 4.54
CA GLN A 161 10.99 -6.61 3.50
C GLN A 161 12.24 -7.46 3.43
N GLY A 162 12.02 -8.78 3.42
CA GLY A 162 13.03 -9.79 3.16
C GLY A 162 12.85 -10.43 1.80
N MET A 163 13.93 -10.94 1.23
CA MET A 163 13.93 -11.71 -0.02
C MET A 163 14.34 -13.15 0.26
N ASN A 164 13.76 -14.08 -0.49
CA ASN A 164 14.19 -15.46 -0.58
C ASN A 164 14.59 -15.75 -2.03
N ASP A 165 15.90 -15.84 -2.28
CA ASP A 165 16.44 -16.06 -3.62
C ASP A 165 16.13 -17.47 -4.15
N SER A 166 15.82 -18.43 -3.27
CA SER A 166 15.58 -19.82 -3.66
C SER A 166 14.21 -20.06 -4.32
N ASP A 167 13.18 -19.33 -3.90
CA ASP A 167 11.82 -19.43 -4.43
C ASP A 167 11.41 -18.19 -5.27
N GLY A 168 12.31 -17.19 -5.39
CA GLY A 168 12.06 -16.01 -6.19
C GLY A 168 11.01 -15.07 -5.58
N THR A 169 10.81 -15.10 -4.26
CA THR A 169 9.80 -14.27 -3.58
C THR A 169 10.41 -13.26 -2.60
N ALA A 170 9.62 -12.24 -2.26
CA ALA A 170 9.86 -11.35 -1.14
C ALA A 170 8.72 -11.45 -0.14
N ARG A 171 9.05 -11.32 1.14
CA ARG A 171 8.07 -11.21 2.21
C ARG A 171 8.15 -9.84 2.86
N ARG A 172 7.04 -9.11 2.85
CA ARG A 172 6.85 -7.86 3.58
C ARG A 172 6.26 -8.15 4.95
N TYR A 173 6.81 -7.50 5.97
CA TYR A 173 6.45 -7.61 7.37
C TYR A 173 5.98 -6.25 7.87
N HIS A 174 4.90 -6.25 8.64
CA HIS A 174 4.33 -5.05 9.22
C HIS A 174 4.23 -5.16 10.75
N TRP A 175 4.56 -4.05 11.43
CA TRP A 175 4.42 -3.87 12.87
C TRP A 175 3.70 -2.57 13.18
N HIS A 176 2.96 -2.54 14.30
CA HIS A 176 2.29 -1.35 14.80
C HIS A 176 2.39 -1.25 16.33
N SER A 177 2.67 -0.05 16.84
CA SER A 177 2.88 0.22 18.26
C SER A 177 1.62 0.19 19.15
N GLU A 178 0.44 0.53 18.60
CA GLU A 178 -0.81 0.70 19.38
C GLU A 178 -1.27 -0.59 20.12
N ASN A 179 -0.79 -1.78 19.72
CA ASN A 179 -1.19 -3.08 20.30
C ASN A 179 0.00 -3.85 20.94
N MET A 180 0.93 -3.15 21.59
CA MET A 180 2.23 -3.69 22.02
C MET A 180 2.33 -4.00 23.53
N GLU A 181 2.43 -5.29 23.91
CA GLU A 181 2.69 -5.72 25.31
C GLU A 181 4.11 -6.33 25.55
N SER A 182 4.69 -7.09 24.60
CA SER A 182 6.04 -7.74 24.73
C SER A 182 6.67 -8.16 23.39
N PHE A 183 7.98 -7.91 23.17
CA PHE A 183 8.71 -8.24 21.93
C PHE A 183 9.05 -9.72 21.73
N VAL A 184 9.07 -10.53 22.80
CA VAL A 184 9.68 -11.87 22.78
C VAL A 184 8.71 -12.96 23.27
N GLU A 185 7.68 -12.60 24.05
CA GLU A 185 6.69 -13.54 24.58
C GLU A 185 5.42 -13.49 23.72
N GLU A 186 5.00 -14.67 23.23
CA GLU A 186 3.79 -14.93 22.43
C GLU A 186 3.44 -13.84 21.38
N PRO A 187 4.22 -13.69 20.29
CA PRO A 187 3.85 -12.80 19.19
C PRO A 187 2.69 -13.32 18.32
N HIS A 188 2.26 -14.56 18.54
CA HIS A 188 1.22 -15.29 17.78
C HIS A 188 0.24 -15.91 18.78
N LYS A 189 -1.06 -15.68 18.61
CA LYS A 189 -2.07 -16.06 19.62
C LYS A 189 -3.05 -17.08 19.03
N GLY A 190 -2.61 -18.33 18.82
CA GLY A 190 -3.43 -19.36 18.18
C GLY A 190 -2.66 -20.39 17.36
N ILE A 191 -2.04 -21.37 18.03
CA ILE A 191 -1.59 -22.61 17.38
C ILE A 191 -2.74 -23.62 17.50
N GLN A 192 -3.49 -23.86 16.43
CA GLN A 192 -4.38 -25.02 16.35
C GLN A 192 -4.17 -25.77 15.03
N GLY A 193 -3.48 -26.90 15.13
CA GLY A 193 -3.21 -27.80 14.00
C GLY A 193 -3.05 -29.23 14.50
N ILE A 194 -3.28 -30.20 13.62
CA ILE A 194 -3.14 -31.62 13.93
C ILE A 194 -1.66 -31.91 14.25
N ASN A 195 -1.39 -32.44 15.45
CA ASN A 195 -0.06 -32.78 15.94
C ASN A 195 0.66 -33.71 14.97
N ARG A 196 1.85 -33.30 14.50
CA ARG A 196 2.75 -34.10 13.64
C ARG A 196 4.19 -34.07 14.15
N GLY A 197 4.39 -34.10 15.47
CA GLY A 197 5.70 -34.19 16.12
C GLY A 197 6.01 -33.05 17.10
N GLU A 198 7.17 -33.15 17.78
CA GLU A 198 7.65 -32.14 18.72
C GLU A 198 8.14 -30.88 17.98
N ILE A 199 7.54 -29.74 18.32
CA ILE A 199 7.79 -28.43 17.71
C ILE A 199 8.58 -27.57 18.70
N LEU A 200 9.68 -26.93 18.27
CA LEU A 200 10.44 -25.99 19.09
C LEU A 200 9.82 -24.59 19.01
N ASN A 201 9.06 -24.19 20.04
CA ASN A 201 8.47 -22.86 20.19
C ASN A 201 9.29 -21.99 21.16
N LEU A 202 10.13 -21.08 20.63
CA LEU A 202 10.99 -20.18 21.42
C LEU A 202 10.24 -18.99 22.06
N THR A 203 8.93 -18.86 21.82
CA THR A 203 8.08 -17.76 22.32
C THR A 203 7.15 -18.17 23.46
N ALA A 204 7.12 -19.46 23.80
CA ALA A 204 6.36 -20.01 24.94
C ALA A 204 7.00 -19.59 26.28
N SER A 205 6.16 -19.31 27.29
CA SER A 205 6.58 -18.91 28.64
C SER A 205 7.50 -19.92 29.33
N GLU A 206 7.42 -21.19 28.94
CA GLU A 206 8.22 -22.30 29.50
C GLU A 206 9.66 -22.35 28.94
N ALA A 207 9.97 -21.66 27.83
CA ALA A 207 11.27 -21.74 27.13
C ALA A 207 12.41 -20.90 27.76
N LYS A 208 12.22 -20.36 28.97
CA LYS A 208 13.18 -19.47 29.64
C LYS A 208 14.54 -20.14 29.91
N ASN A 209 14.55 -21.44 30.17
CA ASN A 209 15.76 -22.24 30.41
C ASN A 209 16.45 -22.71 29.11
N SER A 210 15.68 -22.93 28.04
CA SER A 210 16.21 -23.36 26.73
C SER A 210 17.08 -22.31 26.05
N ARG A 211 16.87 -21.01 26.34
CA ARG A 211 17.72 -19.90 25.86
C ARG A 211 19.19 -19.99 26.32
N LYS A 212 19.50 -20.72 27.40
CA LYS A 212 20.88 -20.97 27.86
C LYS A 212 21.61 -22.05 27.07
N GLY A 213 20.90 -22.92 26.34
CA GLY A 213 21.45 -24.05 25.59
C GLY A 213 21.66 -23.79 24.09
N ILE A 214 21.37 -22.58 23.61
CA ILE A 214 21.47 -22.19 22.18
C ILE A 214 22.94 -21.93 21.81
N LEU A 215 23.77 -22.98 21.83
CA LEU A 215 25.03 -23.01 21.11
C LEU A 215 25.13 -24.18 20.13
N GLU A 216 24.14 -25.08 20.08
CA GLU A 216 24.23 -26.26 19.24
C GLU A 216 22.96 -26.48 18.40
N ILE A 217 23.17 -26.27 17.09
CA ILE A 217 22.53 -26.94 15.94
C ILE A 217 21.28 -26.27 15.36
N SER A 218 21.46 -25.96 14.07
CA SER A 218 20.60 -25.26 13.13
C SER A 218 19.90 -26.26 12.20
N HIS A 219 18.79 -25.79 11.60
CA HIS A 219 18.00 -26.34 10.49
C HIS A 219 16.79 -27.22 10.88
N THR A 220 15.55 -26.76 10.56
CA THR A 220 14.65 -27.32 9.52
C THR A 220 13.23 -26.69 9.54
N ASN A 221 12.72 -26.32 8.34
CA ASN A 221 11.37 -26.00 7.80
C ASN A 221 10.23 -25.34 8.63
N SER A 222 9.70 -24.23 8.08
CA SER A 222 8.84 -23.22 8.73
C SER A 222 7.52 -22.90 7.97
N GLU A 223 6.85 -23.89 7.38
CA GLU A 223 5.66 -23.62 6.53
C GLU A 223 4.30 -23.47 7.25
N LYS A 224 4.19 -23.59 8.59
CA LYS A 224 2.87 -23.61 9.28
C LYS A 224 2.74 -22.76 10.55
N ILE A 225 3.14 -21.49 10.51
CA ILE A 225 3.10 -20.58 11.68
C ILE A 225 2.08 -19.41 11.58
N MET A 226 1.31 -19.24 10.50
CA MET A 226 0.54 -17.98 10.31
C MET A 226 -0.99 -18.16 10.37
N GLN A 227 -1.59 -18.25 11.56
CA GLN A 227 -3.06 -18.26 11.70
C GLN A 227 -3.71 -17.11 12.47
N ASP A 228 -2.98 -16.10 12.99
CA ASP A 228 -3.62 -15.01 13.78
C ASP A 228 -3.35 -13.57 13.32
N PHE A 229 -2.92 -13.34 12.08
CA PHE A 229 -2.71 -11.99 11.54
C PHE A 229 -2.99 -11.91 10.04
N ALA A 230 -3.23 -10.69 9.54
CA ALA A 230 -3.52 -10.44 8.14
C ALA A 230 -2.39 -10.97 7.24
N ASN A 231 -2.70 -11.94 6.37
CA ASN A 231 -1.72 -12.55 5.48
C ASN A 231 -2.18 -12.40 4.02
N LEU A 232 -1.42 -11.63 3.24
CA LEU A 232 -1.63 -11.44 1.81
C LEU A 232 -0.63 -12.32 1.03
N ILE A 233 -1.11 -13.11 0.08
CA ILE A 233 -0.26 -13.87 -0.85
C ILE A 233 -0.64 -13.43 -2.24
N LEU A 234 0.33 -12.87 -2.98
CA LEU A 234 0.11 -12.42 -4.35
C LEU A 234 0.65 -13.43 -5.35
N PRO A 235 -0.04 -13.61 -6.49
CA PRO A 235 0.36 -14.61 -7.46
C PRO A 235 1.62 -14.20 -8.21
N ALA A 236 2.24 -15.17 -8.87
CA ALA A 236 3.42 -14.95 -9.69
C ALA A 236 3.11 -14.29 -11.05
N HIS A 237 1.85 -14.32 -11.49
CA HIS A 237 1.44 -13.78 -12.80
C HIS A 237 1.31 -12.26 -12.79
N HIS A 238 1.65 -11.63 -13.92
CA HIS A 238 1.67 -10.17 -14.07
C HIS A 238 0.32 -9.56 -14.44
N ASP A 239 -0.44 -10.28 -15.27
CA ASP A 239 -1.75 -9.85 -15.74
C ASP A 239 -2.78 -9.78 -14.62
N VAL A 240 -3.70 -8.81 -14.68
CA VAL A 240 -4.82 -8.77 -13.74
C VAL A 240 -5.93 -9.65 -14.29
N ARG A 241 -6.41 -10.61 -13.50
CA ARG A 241 -7.47 -11.54 -13.88
C ARG A 241 -8.74 -11.30 -13.09
N ALA A 242 -9.86 -11.83 -13.59
CA ALA A 242 -11.14 -11.82 -12.87
C ALA A 242 -11.06 -12.42 -11.46
N SER A 243 -10.18 -13.42 -11.25
CA SER A 243 -9.95 -14.03 -9.93
C SER A 243 -9.23 -13.13 -8.94
N ASP A 244 -8.55 -12.08 -9.42
CA ASP A 244 -7.71 -11.19 -8.60
C ASP A 244 -8.50 -9.97 -8.10
N VAL A 245 -9.73 -9.77 -8.60
CA VAL A 245 -10.53 -8.57 -8.43
C VAL A 245 -11.93 -8.91 -7.92
N ASP A 246 -12.45 -8.12 -7.00
CA ASP A 246 -13.88 -8.15 -6.68
C ASP A 246 -14.66 -7.46 -7.81
N LEU A 247 -15.20 -8.27 -8.73
CA LEU A 247 -15.91 -7.78 -9.92
C LEU A 247 -17.13 -6.93 -9.57
N LYS A 248 -17.78 -7.18 -8.43
CA LYS A 248 -18.93 -6.37 -8.00
C LYS A 248 -18.47 -4.96 -7.64
N LYS A 249 -17.39 -4.83 -6.88
CA LYS A 249 -16.80 -3.52 -6.52
C LYS A 249 -16.27 -2.79 -7.73
N LEU A 250 -15.48 -3.46 -8.57
CA LEU A 250 -14.90 -2.85 -9.76
C LEU A 250 -16.01 -2.43 -10.74
N GLY A 251 -16.99 -3.31 -10.99
CA GLY A 251 -18.08 -3.03 -11.90
C GLY A 251 -18.94 -1.85 -11.44
N THR A 252 -19.28 -1.79 -10.15
CA THR A 252 -20.01 -0.65 -9.57
C THR A 252 -19.25 0.65 -9.81
N LEU A 253 -17.94 0.65 -9.55
CA LEU A 253 -17.10 1.82 -9.76
C LEU A 253 -17.06 2.25 -11.23
N LEU A 254 -16.87 1.31 -12.16
CA LEU A 254 -16.84 1.60 -13.59
C LEU A 254 -18.20 2.15 -14.07
N TYR A 255 -19.30 1.50 -13.68
CA TYR A 255 -20.66 1.94 -14.01
C TYR A 255 -20.94 3.37 -13.51
N MET A 256 -20.66 3.63 -12.23
CA MET A 256 -20.91 4.93 -11.62
C MET A 256 -20.02 6.05 -12.17
N THR A 257 -18.83 5.72 -12.69
CA THR A 257 -17.89 6.74 -13.20
C THR A 257 -17.98 6.97 -14.70
N ARG A 258 -18.52 6.00 -15.46
CA ARG A 258 -18.61 6.07 -16.93
C ARG A 258 -20.04 6.29 -17.44
N GLU A 259 -21.03 5.66 -16.82
CA GLU A 259 -22.39 5.58 -17.37
C GLU A 259 -23.42 6.34 -16.54
N LYS A 260 -23.29 6.29 -15.21
CA LYS A 260 -24.24 6.92 -14.29
C LYS A 260 -23.53 7.74 -13.21
N PRO A 261 -22.88 8.87 -13.57
CA PRO A 261 -22.35 9.78 -12.58
C PRO A 261 -23.49 10.25 -11.64
N PRO A 262 -23.26 10.37 -10.32
CA PRO A 262 -24.31 10.72 -9.36
C PRO A 262 -24.91 12.11 -9.62
N GLU A 263 -26.14 12.36 -9.15
CA GLU A 263 -26.80 13.68 -9.32
C GLU A 263 -26.21 14.75 -8.38
N ASN A 264 -25.85 14.40 -7.14
CA ASN A 264 -25.22 15.32 -6.16
C ASN A 264 -23.71 15.54 -6.42
N PHE A 265 -23.32 15.46 -7.68
CA PHE A 265 -21.94 15.33 -8.15
C PHE A 265 -21.51 16.49 -9.05
N GLU A 266 -22.43 17.44 -9.28
CA GLU A 266 -22.24 18.61 -10.12
C GLU A 266 -20.96 19.37 -9.76
N GLU A 267 -20.69 19.59 -8.48
CA GLU A 267 -19.48 20.31 -8.04
C GLU A 267 -18.18 19.61 -8.46
N LEU A 268 -18.15 18.27 -8.47
CA LEU A 268 -16.98 17.51 -8.91
C LEU A 268 -16.87 17.50 -10.44
N LEU A 269 -17.99 17.37 -11.16
CA LEU A 269 -18.02 17.43 -12.64
C LEU A 269 -17.66 18.81 -13.19
N LEU A 270 -17.98 19.88 -12.45
CA LEU A 270 -17.63 21.25 -12.79
C LEU A 270 -16.13 21.55 -12.63
N LEU A 271 -15.37 20.66 -11.98
CA LEU A 271 -13.92 20.79 -11.94
C LEU A 271 -13.33 20.55 -13.32
N LYS A 272 -12.65 21.57 -13.86
CA LYS A 272 -11.86 21.44 -15.08
C LYS A 272 -10.88 20.26 -14.95
N GLY A 273 -10.95 19.33 -15.90
CA GLY A 273 -10.11 18.11 -15.93
C GLY A 273 -10.79 16.87 -15.34
N VAL A 274 -12.02 16.97 -14.82
CA VAL A 274 -12.77 15.77 -14.38
C VAL A 274 -13.54 15.16 -15.54
N GLY A 275 -12.85 14.30 -16.29
CA GLY A 275 -13.48 13.35 -17.21
C GLY A 275 -13.78 12.00 -16.54
N PRO A 276 -14.51 11.09 -17.21
CA PRO A 276 -14.84 9.75 -16.66
C PRO A 276 -13.62 8.97 -16.15
N ARG A 277 -12.49 9.06 -16.86
CA ARG A 277 -11.26 8.34 -16.48
C ARG A 277 -10.56 8.91 -15.25
N THR A 278 -10.59 10.24 -15.11
CA THR A 278 -10.10 10.96 -13.91
C THR A 278 -11.00 10.69 -12.72
N LEU A 279 -12.30 10.62 -12.95
CA LEU A 279 -13.27 10.25 -11.95
C LEU A 279 -13.07 8.80 -11.44
N GLN A 280 -12.80 7.84 -12.32
CA GLN A 280 -12.42 6.48 -11.97
C GLN A 280 -11.16 6.44 -11.09
N SER A 281 -10.13 7.23 -11.42
CA SER A 281 -8.90 7.34 -10.61
C SER A 281 -9.19 7.93 -9.22
N LEU A 282 -9.94 9.04 -9.17
CA LEU A 282 -10.35 9.68 -7.91
C LEU A 282 -11.20 8.78 -7.02
N ALA A 283 -12.07 7.94 -7.59
CA ALA A 283 -12.89 7.01 -6.83
C ALA A 283 -12.04 5.97 -6.09
N LEU A 284 -11.04 5.38 -6.74
CA LEU A 284 -10.13 4.42 -6.11
C LEU A 284 -9.18 5.09 -5.11
N VAL A 285 -8.72 6.31 -5.40
CA VAL A 285 -7.95 7.13 -4.46
C VAL A 285 -8.77 7.47 -3.21
N SER A 286 -10.03 7.87 -3.39
CA SER A 286 -10.96 8.14 -2.29
C SER A 286 -11.17 6.89 -1.44
N GLU A 287 -11.31 5.72 -2.05
CA GLU A 287 -11.44 4.47 -1.31
C GLU A 287 -10.16 4.09 -0.54
N VAL A 288 -8.96 4.41 -1.05
CA VAL A 288 -7.71 4.28 -0.28
C VAL A 288 -7.72 5.17 0.96
N ILE A 289 -8.23 6.40 0.85
CA ILE A 289 -8.29 7.36 1.96
C ILE A 289 -9.35 6.95 2.99
N HIS A 290 -10.58 6.67 2.53
CA HIS A 290 -11.77 6.57 3.40
C HIS A 290 -12.31 5.15 3.59
N GLY A 291 -11.90 4.19 2.75
CA GLY A 291 -12.43 2.84 2.77
C GLY A 291 -12.10 2.08 4.04
N ALA A 292 -13.03 1.25 4.51
CA ALA A 292 -12.81 0.36 5.66
C ALA A 292 -11.81 -0.77 5.32
N PRO A 293 -11.11 -1.38 6.30
CA PRO A 293 -10.12 -2.44 6.06
C PRO A 293 -10.61 -3.62 5.19
N SER A 294 -11.90 -3.97 5.27
CA SER A 294 -12.51 -5.04 4.48
C SER A 294 -12.49 -4.80 2.96
N ARG A 295 -12.25 -3.56 2.52
CA ARG A 295 -12.30 -3.13 1.13
C ARG A 295 -10.99 -3.31 0.36
N PHE A 296 -9.92 -3.70 1.05
CA PHE A 296 -8.58 -3.89 0.48
C PHE A 296 -8.22 -5.36 0.23
N ARG A 297 -9.19 -6.28 0.38
CA ARG A 297 -8.97 -7.73 0.20
C ARG A 297 -8.57 -8.12 -1.23
N ASP A 298 -8.86 -7.25 -2.20
CA ASP A 298 -8.58 -7.40 -3.63
C ASP A 298 -7.66 -6.27 -4.15
N PRO A 299 -6.37 -6.22 -3.74
CA PRO A 299 -5.48 -5.10 -4.06
C PRO A 299 -5.27 -4.90 -5.57
N ALA A 300 -5.49 -5.92 -6.40
CA ALA A 300 -5.43 -5.81 -7.87
C ALA A 300 -6.41 -4.77 -8.41
N ARG A 301 -7.60 -4.62 -7.80
CA ARG A 301 -8.61 -3.64 -8.21
C ARG A 301 -8.08 -2.21 -8.24
N PHE A 302 -7.21 -1.87 -7.31
CA PHE A 302 -6.67 -0.51 -7.18
C PHE A 302 -5.69 -0.13 -8.30
N SER A 303 -5.17 -1.10 -9.05
CA SER A 303 -4.38 -0.82 -10.26
C SER A 303 -5.21 -0.21 -11.39
N PHE A 304 -6.54 -0.29 -11.34
CA PHE A 304 -7.43 0.41 -12.29
C PHE A 304 -7.45 1.93 -12.07
N ALA A 305 -6.83 2.45 -11.00
CA ALA A 305 -6.73 3.89 -10.79
C ALA A 305 -5.80 4.52 -11.82
N ASN A 306 -4.53 4.07 -11.83
CA ASN A 306 -3.46 4.68 -12.61
C ASN A 306 -2.61 3.63 -13.36
N GLY A 307 -3.11 2.43 -13.56
CA GLY A 307 -2.40 1.37 -14.28
C GLY A 307 -1.19 0.85 -13.53
N GLY A 308 -0.26 0.24 -14.27
CA GLY A 308 1.00 -0.26 -13.75
C GLY A 308 2.17 0.22 -14.58
N LYS A 309 3.32 0.42 -13.94
CA LYS A 309 4.56 0.82 -14.61
C LYS A 309 4.98 -0.15 -15.73
N ASP A 310 4.63 -1.44 -15.62
CA ASP A 310 4.92 -2.44 -16.65
C ASP A 310 3.74 -2.64 -17.62
N GLY A 311 2.67 -1.84 -17.48
CA GLY A 311 1.49 -1.88 -18.34
C GLY A 311 0.39 -2.84 -17.87
N HIS A 312 0.37 -3.19 -16.59
CA HIS A 312 -0.64 -4.09 -16.01
C HIS A 312 -1.50 -3.38 -14.97
N PRO A 313 -2.83 -3.28 -15.17
CA PRO A 313 -3.60 -3.81 -16.30
C PRO A 313 -3.37 -3.06 -17.62
N PHE A 314 -2.99 -1.78 -17.54
CA PHE A 314 -2.70 -0.92 -18.68
C PHE A 314 -1.56 0.08 -18.34
N PRO A 315 -0.94 0.72 -19.35
CA PRO A 315 0.06 1.77 -19.15
C PRO A 315 -0.41 2.92 -18.26
N VAL A 316 0.51 3.52 -17.49
CA VAL A 316 0.18 4.63 -16.59
C VAL A 316 -0.32 5.84 -17.38
N PRO A 317 -1.58 6.30 -17.22
CA PRO A 317 -2.13 7.43 -17.96
C PRO A 317 -1.67 8.75 -17.33
N ILE A 318 -0.50 9.26 -17.72
CA ILE A 318 0.16 10.39 -17.04
C ILE A 318 -0.71 11.65 -16.95
N ASN A 319 -1.54 11.93 -17.97
CA ASN A 319 -2.41 13.12 -17.98
C ASN A 319 -3.49 13.00 -16.89
N VAL A 320 -4.11 11.82 -16.79
CA VAL A 320 -5.12 11.52 -15.77
C VAL A 320 -4.50 11.53 -14.38
N TYR A 321 -3.29 10.97 -14.24
CA TYR A 321 -2.54 10.97 -13.00
C TYR A 321 -2.29 12.40 -12.50
N ASP A 322 -1.83 13.29 -13.39
CA ASP A 322 -1.54 14.70 -13.07
C ASP A 322 -2.81 15.49 -12.74
N GLU A 323 -3.93 15.20 -13.42
CA GLU A 323 -5.25 15.75 -13.09
C GLU A 323 -5.72 15.33 -11.70
N THR A 324 -5.62 14.04 -11.37
CA THR A 324 -5.96 13.49 -10.04
C THR A 324 -5.12 14.18 -8.95
N ILE A 325 -3.81 14.33 -9.14
CA ILE A 325 -2.93 15.06 -8.24
C ILE A 325 -3.42 16.51 -8.07
N SER A 326 -3.64 17.22 -9.19
CA SER A 326 -4.05 18.63 -9.15
C SER A 326 -5.36 18.84 -8.41
N ILE A 327 -6.31 17.92 -8.56
CA ILE A 327 -7.61 17.97 -7.90
C ILE A 327 -7.45 17.78 -6.39
N LEU A 328 -6.67 16.79 -5.95
CA LEU A 328 -6.38 16.55 -4.54
C LEU A 328 -5.66 17.73 -3.90
N GLN A 329 -4.58 18.22 -4.50
CA GLN A 329 -3.79 19.34 -3.96
C GLN A 329 -4.64 20.60 -3.80
N LYS A 330 -5.43 20.95 -4.82
CA LYS A 330 -6.39 22.07 -4.73
C LYS A 330 -7.45 21.85 -3.65
N GLY A 331 -7.85 20.60 -3.40
CA GLY A 331 -8.74 20.25 -2.30
C GLY A 331 -8.10 20.52 -0.95
N ILE A 332 -6.85 20.06 -0.76
CA ILE A 332 -6.05 20.27 0.45
C ILE A 332 -5.83 21.77 0.72
N GLU A 333 -5.38 22.52 -0.28
CA GLU A 333 -5.16 23.97 -0.18
C GLU A 333 -6.42 24.71 0.27
N LYS A 334 -7.57 24.41 -0.34
CA LYS A 334 -8.86 25.00 0.05
C LYS A 334 -9.27 24.60 1.46
N SER A 335 -9.08 23.34 1.84
CA SER A 335 -9.38 22.85 3.18
C SER A 335 -8.55 23.57 4.25
N LYS A 336 -7.25 23.79 3.99
CA LYS A 336 -6.36 24.58 4.87
C LYS A 336 -6.85 26.04 5.04
N LEU A 337 -7.64 26.56 4.08
CA LEU A 337 -8.27 27.90 4.14
C LEU A 337 -9.69 27.88 4.75
N GLY A 338 -10.14 26.75 5.31
CA GLY A 338 -11.47 26.59 5.90
C GLY A 338 -12.58 26.27 4.90
N ASN A 339 -12.25 26.02 3.63
CA ASN A 339 -13.21 25.62 2.59
C ASN A 339 -13.00 24.13 2.23
N SER A 340 -13.62 23.24 3.01
CA SER A 340 -13.42 21.79 2.89
C SER A 340 -14.36 21.11 1.88
N ASP A 341 -15.28 21.85 1.25
CA ASP A 341 -16.31 21.33 0.33
C ASP A 341 -15.72 20.44 -0.77
N LYS A 342 -14.54 20.81 -1.27
CA LYS A 342 -13.85 20.07 -2.34
C LYS A 342 -13.28 18.73 -1.87
N LEU A 343 -12.69 18.64 -0.67
CA LEU A 343 -12.24 17.35 -0.12
C LEU A 343 -13.43 16.50 0.32
N GLN A 344 -14.47 17.12 0.90
CA GLN A 344 -15.69 16.42 1.25
C GLN A 344 -16.37 15.80 0.03
N SER A 345 -16.30 16.46 -1.14
CA SER A 345 -16.78 15.91 -2.40
C SER A 345 -16.03 14.65 -2.84
N ILE A 346 -14.71 14.57 -2.56
CA ILE A 346 -13.91 13.36 -2.79
C ILE A 346 -14.27 12.27 -1.78
N ASN A 347 -14.66 12.59 -0.54
CA ASN A 347 -15.17 11.59 0.40
C ASN A 347 -16.53 11.02 -0.04
N LYS A 348 -17.46 11.90 -0.47
CA LYS A 348 -18.79 11.51 -0.98
C LYS A 348 -18.71 10.50 -2.12
N LEU A 349 -17.65 10.57 -2.92
CA LEU A 349 -17.36 9.63 -4.00
C LEU A 349 -17.36 8.17 -3.52
N HIS A 350 -16.57 7.86 -2.49
CA HIS A 350 -16.52 6.52 -1.92
C HIS A 350 -17.87 6.11 -1.34
N THR A 351 -18.56 7.00 -0.62
CA THR A 351 -19.87 6.71 -0.03
C THR A 351 -20.91 6.37 -1.09
N ILE A 352 -21.00 7.17 -2.16
CA ILE A 352 -21.99 6.96 -3.23
C ILE A 352 -21.74 5.63 -3.95
N ILE A 353 -20.48 5.33 -4.27
CA ILE A 353 -20.12 4.05 -4.92
C ILE A 353 -20.43 2.87 -3.99
N SER A 354 -20.10 2.98 -2.70
CA SER A 354 -20.38 1.92 -1.73
C SER A 354 -21.89 1.68 -1.52
N GLU A 355 -22.74 2.70 -1.68
CA GLU A 355 -24.19 2.55 -1.64
C GLU A 355 -24.74 1.91 -2.92
N ALA A 356 -24.26 2.35 -4.10
CA ALA A 356 -24.63 1.77 -5.39
C ALA A 356 -24.26 0.27 -5.46
N GLU A 357 -23.14 -0.12 -4.86
CA GLU A 357 -22.65 -1.49 -4.82
C GLU A 357 -23.67 -2.46 -4.22
N LYS A 358 -24.46 -2.06 -3.23
CA LYS A 358 -25.42 -2.95 -2.55
C LYS A 358 -26.37 -3.61 -3.55
N ASN A 359 -26.81 -2.86 -4.56
CA ASN A 359 -27.78 -3.29 -5.57
C ASN A 359 -27.14 -3.62 -6.94
N PHE A 360 -25.81 -3.64 -7.01
CA PHE A 360 -25.10 -3.89 -8.26
C PHE A 360 -24.92 -5.41 -8.50
N THR A 361 -25.19 -5.82 -9.74
CA THR A 361 -24.90 -7.17 -10.25
C THR A 361 -23.89 -7.02 -11.38
N PRO A 362 -22.66 -7.56 -11.24
CA PRO A 362 -21.67 -7.44 -12.29
C PRO A 362 -22.06 -8.25 -13.53
N ASP A 363 -22.18 -7.56 -14.66
CA ASP A 363 -22.47 -8.12 -15.99
C ASP A 363 -21.51 -7.48 -17.02
N PHE A 364 -20.22 -7.83 -16.92
CA PHE A 364 -19.17 -7.32 -17.81
C PHE A 364 -17.98 -8.29 -17.85
N ASP A 365 -17.19 -8.25 -18.93
CA ASP A 365 -15.90 -8.94 -19.02
C ASP A 365 -14.76 -7.99 -18.67
N ILE A 366 -14.01 -8.31 -17.62
CA ILE A 366 -12.83 -7.53 -17.22
C ILE A 366 -11.76 -7.45 -18.33
N ASN A 367 -11.64 -8.46 -19.18
CA ASN A 367 -10.69 -8.43 -20.28
C ASN A 367 -11.05 -7.38 -21.32
N GLU A 368 -12.35 -7.18 -21.58
CA GLU A 368 -12.82 -6.11 -22.47
C GLU A 368 -12.51 -4.73 -21.90
N VAL A 369 -12.68 -4.54 -20.58
CA VAL A 369 -12.29 -3.30 -19.89
C VAL A 369 -10.79 -3.04 -20.00
N ILE A 370 -9.96 -4.07 -19.76
CA ILE A 370 -8.50 -3.96 -19.84
C ILE A 370 -8.07 -3.63 -21.26
N GLU A 371 -8.63 -4.31 -22.26
CA GLU A 371 -8.32 -4.07 -23.66
C GLU A 371 -8.75 -2.66 -24.08
N GLU A 372 -9.92 -2.20 -23.64
CA GLU A 372 -10.37 -0.84 -23.89
C GLU A 372 -9.39 0.20 -23.29
N GLU A 373 -8.98 0.04 -22.04
CA GLU A 373 -7.99 0.92 -21.39
C GLU A 373 -6.67 0.93 -22.16
N ARG A 374 -6.19 -0.23 -22.63
CA ARG A 374 -4.97 -0.34 -23.44
C ARG A 374 -5.09 0.38 -24.78
N GLN A 375 -6.18 0.16 -25.51
CA GLN A 375 -6.45 0.81 -26.81
C GLN A 375 -6.55 2.34 -26.69
N ASN A 376 -6.94 2.83 -25.52
CA ASN A 376 -7.12 4.25 -25.24
C ASN A 376 -5.94 4.92 -24.52
N SER A 377 -4.98 4.15 -24.02
CA SER A 377 -3.89 4.67 -23.18
C SER A 377 -3.11 5.82 -23.83
N TRP A 378 -2.85 5.75 -25.13
CA TRP A 378 -2.16 6.83 -25.88
C TRP A 378 -2.88 8.19 -25.81
N ARG A 379 -4.21 8.20 -25.67
CA ARG A 379 -5.02 9.43 -25.54
C ARG A 379 -4.74 10.16 -24.22
N PHE A 380 -4.30 9.43 -23.21
CA PHE A 380 -4.05 9.92 -21.86
C PHE A 380 -2.56 10.01 -21.51
N GLY A 381 -1.69 9.96 -22.53
CA GLY A 381 -0.24 9.95 -22.34
C GLY A 381 0.24 8.66 -21.65
N GLY A 382 -0.40 7.53 -21.94
CA GLY A 382 -0.06 6.21 -21.40
C GLY A 382 1.43 5.95 -21.49
N LYS A 383 2.05 5.56 -20.38
CA LYS A 383 3.50 5.37 -20.28
C LYS A 383 3.85 4.15 -19.44
N THR A 384 4.84 3.41 -19.88
CA THR A 384 5.42 2.26 -19.16
C THR A 384 6.91 2.46 -18.96
N VAL A 385 7.56 1.54 -18.26
CA VAL A 385 9.04 1.46 -18.22
C VAL A 385 9.65 1.17 -19.59
N PHE A 386 8.86 0.64 -20.53
CA PHE A 386 9.30 0.27 -21.87
C PHE A 386 9.11 1.37 -22.92
N GLY A 387 8.34 2.42 -22.61
CA GLY A 387 8.07 3.53 -23.52
C GLY A 387 6.65 4.07 -23.40
N ASP A 388 6.31 4.96 -24.33
CA ASP A 388 4.99 5.56 -24.44
C ASP A 388 4.01 4.61 -25.16
N ALA A 389 2.74 4.67 -24.78
CA ALA A 389 1.67 3.90 -25.42
C ALA A 389 1.43 4.42 -26.84
N GLU A 390 1.47 3.53 -27.81
CA GLU A 390 1.33 3.89 -29.22
C GLU A 390 -0.13 4.01 -29.64
N LYS A 391 -0.39 4.94 -30.57
CA LYS A 391 -1.71 5.08 -31.20
C LYS A 391 -1.97 3.88 -32.12
N PRO A 392 -3.06 3.11 -31.93
CA PRO A 392 -3.41 2.01 -32.81
C PRO A 392 -3.65 2.49 -34.25
N SER A 393 -3.35 1.64 -35.23
CA SER A 393 -3.55 1.92 -36.67
C SER A 393 -5.02 2.21 -37.03
N LYS A 394 -5.96 1.57 -36.31
CA LYS A 394 -7.41 1.81 -36.40
C LYS A 394 -7.97 2.12 -35.02
N PRO A 395 -7.89 3.38 -34.55
CA PRO A 395 -8.33 3.73 -33.20
C PRO A 395 -9.85 3.61 -33.10
N LYS A 396 -10.34 2.79 -32.18
CA LYS A 396 -11.77 2.71 -31.85
C LYS A 396 -12.19 3.95 -31.05
N PRO A 397 -13.46 4.40 -31.14
CA PRO A 397 -13.99 5.38 -30.19
C PRO A 397 -13.91 4.81 -28.76
N ILE A 398 -13.88 5.68 -27.75
CA ILE A 398 -13.99 5.26 -26.34
C ILE A 398 -15.34 4.57 -26.21
N GLN A 399 -15.36 3.37 -25.62
CA GLN A 399 -16.60 2.64 -25.42
C GLN A 399 -17.32 3.25 -24.23
N LEU A 400 -18.48 3.86 -24.49
CA LEU A 400 -19.22 4.59 -23.46
C LEU A 400 -20.05 3.66 -22.55
N SER A 401 -20.38 2.44 -23.01
CA SER A 401 -21.15 1.43 -22.25
C SER A 401 -20.37 0.12 -22.17
N LEU A 402 -20.09 -0.32 -20.96
CA LEU A 402 -19.54 -1.65 -20.63
C LEU A 402 -20.59 -2.53 -19.94
N PHE A 403 -21.70 -1.92 -19.50
CA PHE A 403 -22.81 -2.55 -18.78
C PHE A 403 -24.14 -2.38 -19.54
#